data_AF-A0A7X4GEQ3-F1
#
_entry.id   AF-A0A7X4GEQ3-F1
#
_cell.length_a   1.000
_cell.length_b   1.000
_cell.length_c   1.000
_cell.angle_alpha   90.00
_cell.angle_beta   90.00
_cell.angle_gamma   90.00
#
_symmetry.space_group_name_H-M   'P 1'
#
loop_
_entity.id
_entity.type
_entity.pdbx_description
1 polymer ?
#
loop_
_entity_poly.entity_id
_entity_poly.type
_entity_poly.pdbx_seq_one_letter_code
_entity_poly.pdbx_strand_id
1 'polypeptide(L)' 'MTAPARITQADVERATKSVKAAGFERARIVMDLVNGRIEIILGESGEPPKVSRGGWEEE' A
#
# COMPACT_ATOMS: atom_id res chain seq x y z
N MET A 1 -26.06 1.65 9.20
CA MET A 1 -24.74 1.80 9.86
C MET A 1 -23.71 2.08 8.77
N THR A 2 -23.14 3.27 8.72
CA THR A 2 -21.99 3.58 7.85
C THR A 2 -20.77 3.61 8.74
N ALA A 3 -20.03 2.50 8.78
CA ALA A 3 -18.73 2.48 9.43
C ALA A 3 -17.77 3.40 8.66
N PRO A 4 -16.84 4.11 9.33
CA PRO A 4 -15.83 4.89 8.65
C PRO A 4 -15.04 3.97 7.70
N ALA A 5 -14.82 4.43 6.46
CA ALA A 5 -14.03 3.70 5.49
C ALA A 5 -12.60 3.55 6.03
N ARG A 6 -12.25 2.34 6.46
CA ARG A 6 -10.92 1.98 6.93
C ARG A 6 -10.32 1.04 5.92
N ILE A 7 -9.06 1.24 5.58
CA ILE A 7 -8.30 0.24 4.85
C ILE A 7 -8.12 -0.95 5.80
N THR A 8 -8.58 -2.11 5.37
CA THR A 8 -8.55 -3.35 6.14
C THR A 8 -7.60 -4.36 5.50
N GLN A 9 -7.37 -5.48 6.19
CA GLN A 9 -6.66 -6.61 5.63
C GLN A 9 -7.31 -7.14 4.33
N ALA A 10 -8.64 -7.05 4.20
CA ALA A 10 -9.34 -7.44 2.99
C ALA A 10 -8.93 -6.58 1.77
N ASP A 11 -8.57 -5.32 2.00
CA ASP A 11 -8.13 -4.41 0.94
C ASP A 11 -6.68 -4.69 0.50
N VAL A 12 -5.83 -5.14 1.43
CA VAL A 12 -4.48 -5.67 1.12
C VAL A 12 -4.58 -6.85 0.19
N GLU A 13 -5.42 -7.82 0.52
CA GLU A 13 -5.63 -8.99 -0.31
C GLU A 13 -6.19 -8.62 -1.68
N ARG A 14 -7.16 -7.71 -1.72
CA ARG A 14 -7.80 -7.26 -2.96
C ARG A 14 -6.80 -6.58 -3.88
N ALA A 15 -5.97 -5.68 -3.35
CA ALA A 15 -4.94 -4.97 -4.12
C ALA A 15 -3.85 -5.94 -4.63
N THR A 16 -3.44 -6.91 -3.83
CA THR A 16 -2.44 -7.89 -4.25
C THR A 16 -3.00 -8.85 -5.31
N LYS A 17 -4.24 -9.30 -5.14
CA LYS A 17 -4.93 -10.18 -6.11
C LYS A 17 -5.18 -9.46 -7.43
N SER A 18 -5.51 -8.17 -7.42
CA SER A 18 -5.74 -7.40 -8.64
C SER A 18 -4.47 -7.21 -9.47
N VAL A 19 -3.32 -6.97 -8.84
CA VAL A 19 -2.01 -6.91 -9.52
C VAL A 19 -1.72 -8.22 -10.25
N LYS A 20 -1.89 -9.35 -9.56
CA LYS A 20 -1.68 -10.68 -10.15
C LYS A 20 -2.66 -10.96 -11.28
N ALA A 21 -3.94 -10.65 -11.09
CA ALA A 21 -4.98 -10.84 -12.10
C ALA A 21 -4.75 -9.99 -13.35
N ALA A 22 -4.14 -8.82 -13.21
CA ALA A 22 -3.76 -7.94 -14.30
C ALA A 22 -2.46 -8.38 -15.02
N GLY A 23 -1.82 -9.47 -14.59
CA GLY A 23 -0.64 -10.05 -15.26
C GLY A 23 0.69 -9.39 -14.92
N PHE A 24 0.73 -8.54 -13.90
CA PHE A 24 1.99 -7.93 -13.45
C PHE A 24 2.70 -8.84 -12.46
N GLU A 25 3.94 -9.20 -12.78
CA GLU A 25 4.80 -10.02 -11.91
C GLU A 25 5.32 -9.21 -10.70
N ARG A 26 5.54 -7.91 -10.89
CA ARG A 26 6.06 -6.99 -9.87
C ARG A 26 5.27 -5.68 -9.86
N ALA A 27 4.86 -5.27 -8.66
CA ALA A 27 4.25 -3.96 -8.39
C ALA A 27 4.58 -3.52 -6.96
N ARG A 28 4.62 -2.21 -6.74
CA ARG A 28 4.67 -1.60 -5.40
C ARG A 28 3.26 -1.19 -5.01
N ILE A 29 2.81 -1.65 -3.85
CA ILE A 29 1.52 -1.24 -3.28
C ILE A 29 1.82 -0.34 -2.09
N VAL A 30 1.40 0.92 -2.17
CA VAL A 30 1.50 1.89 -1.07
C VAL A 30 0.12 2.04 -0.45
N MET A 31 0.04 1.83 0.87
CA MET A 31 -1.19 2.00 1.63
C MET A 31 -1.04 3.15 2.61
N ASP A 32 -1.66 4.28 2.27
CA ASP A 32 -1.76 5.42 3.14
C ASP A 32 -3.03 5.30 4.00
N LEU A 33 -2.84 4.79 5.22
CA LEU A 33 -3.91 4.58 6.18
C LEU A 33 -4.46 5.89 6.77
N VAL A 34 -3.67 6.98 6.72
CA VAL A 34 -4.05 8.29 7.25
C VAL A 34 -5.00 8.98 6.28
N ASN A 35 -4.65 8.99 5.00
CA ASN A 35 -5.45 9.61 3.94
C ASN A 35 -6.45 8.64 3.27
N GLY A 36 -6.46 7.37 3.68
CA GLY A 36 -7.37 6.36 3.13
C GLY A 36 -7.10 6.06 1.66
N ARG A 37 -5.84 6.10 1.23
CA ARG A 37 -5.43 5.98 -0.18
C ARG A 37 -4.64 4.69 -0.40
N ILE A 38 -4.94 3.99 -1.48
CA ILE A 38 -4.18 2.83 -1.96
C ILE A 38 -3.63 3.18 -3.34
N GLU A 39 -2.32 3.14 -3.49
CA GLU A 39 -1.63 3.33 -4.78
C GLU A 39 -1.00 2.01 -5.22
N ILE A 40 -1.26 1.62 -6.46
CA ILE A 40 -0.63 0.46 -7.09
C ILE A 40 0.26 1.00 -8.20
N ILE A 41 1.57 0.85 -8.01
CA ILE A 41 2.57 1.35 -8.93
C ILE A 41 3.15 0.15 -9.70
N LEU A 42 2.88 0.12 -11.00
CA LEU A 42 3.20 -0.98 -11.90
C LEU A 42 4.56 -0.73 -12.58
N GLY A 43 5.37 -1.77 -12.76
CA GLY A 43 6.61 -1.67 -13.53
C GLY A 43 7.81 -1.07 -12.77
N GLU A 44 7.69 -0.76 -11.48
CA GLU A 44 8.84 -0.31 -10.68
C GLU A 44 9.76 -1.49 -10.31
N SER A 45 10.86 -1.62 -11.07
CA SER A 45 12.14 -2.15 -10.58
C SER A 45 12.99 -1.07 -9.87
N GLY A 46 12.43 0.12 -9.60
CA GLY A 46 13.12 1.31 -9.12
C GLY A 46 12.97 1.57 -7.62
N GLU A 47 14.05 2.15 -7.04
CA GLU A 47 14.31 2.53 -5.66
C GLU A 47 13.11 2.48 -4.67
N PRO A 48 13.21 1.78 -3.52
CA PRO A 48 12.22 1.92 -2.44
C PRO A 48 12.08 3.39 -2.03
N PRO A 49 10.86 3.84 -1.67
CA PRO A 49 10.70 5.18 -1.12
C PRO A 49 11.64 5.31 0.08
N LYS A 50 12.38 6.42 0.16
CA LYS A 50 13.16 6.74 1.36
C LYS A 50 12.18 6.88 2.51
N VAL A 51 12.00 5.81 3.27
CA VAL A 51 11.36 5.86 4.58
C VAL A 51 12.22 6.77 5.44
N SER A 52 11.84 8.04 5.55
CA SER A 52 12.28 8.86 6.67
C SER A 52 11.69 8.17 7.89
N ARG A 53 12.55 7.43 8.61
CA ARG A 53 12.21 6.78 9.88
C ARG A 53 11.78 7.91 10.82
N GLY A 54 10.48 8.16 10.92
CA GLY A 54 9.92 9.06 11.92
C GLY A 54 10.31 8.52 13.30
N GLY A 55 10.86 9.40 14.13
CA GLY A 55 11.59 9.12 15.35
C GLY A 55 10.87 8.20 16.32
N TRP A 56 11.37 6.97 16.43
CA TRP A 56 11.15 6.07 17.56
C TRP A 56 12.51 5.66 18.13
N GLU A 57 13.37 6.64 18.36
CA GLU A 57 14.62 6.56 19.11
C GLU A 57 14.77 7.89 19.86
N GLU A 58 13.99 8.06 20.93
CA GLU A 58 14.26 8.89 22.11
C GLU A 58 13.07 8.80 23.08
N GLU A 59 13.06 7.75 23.92
CA GLU A 59 12.75 7.83 25.36
C GLU A 59 13.26 6.57 26.07
#